data_AF-A0A1G8R2Q4-F1
#
_entry.id   AF-A0A1G8R2Q4-F1
#
_cell.length_a   1.000
_cell.length_b   1.000
_cell.length_c   1.000
_cell.angle_alpha   90.00
_cell.angle_beta   90.00
_cell.angle_gamma   90.00
#
_symmetry.space_group_name_H-M   'P 1'
#
loop_
_entity.id
_entity.type
_entity.pdbx_description
1 polymer ?
#
loop_
_entity_poly.entity_id
_entity_poly.type
_entity_poly.pdbx_seq_one_letter_code
_entity_poly.pdbx_strand_id
1 'polypeptide(L)' 'MSTAIVSYQDTKIKEMKRLDWYVVGKRNLSGPGRAPGEFVIKLTNSSKTLEAYVYPAEILYFPA' A
#
# COMPACT_ATOMS: atom_id res chain seq x y z
N MET A 1 19.53 -1.79 -12.28
CA MET A 1 18.14 -2.03 -11.83
C MET A 1 17.52 -0.71 -11.43
N SER A 2 16.28 -0.47 -11.84
CA SER A 2 15.60 0.83 -11.98
C SER A 2 15.38 1.61 -10.68
N THR A 3 16.02 2.78 -10.57
CA THR A 3 15.88 3.74 -9.47
C THR A 3 14.50 4.41 -9.39
N ALA A 4 13.74 4.42 -10.49
CA ALA A 4 12.44 5.10 -10.58
C ALA A 4 11.30 4.35 -9.86
N ILE A 5 11.42 3.04 -9.69
CA ILE A 5 10.35 2.18 -9.15
C ILE A 5 10.26 2.30 -7.62
N VAL A 6 11.39 2.45 -6.94
CA VAL A 6 11.46 2.70 -5.49
C VAL A 6 10.89 4.08 -5.14
N SER A 7 11.01 5.04 -6.05
CA SER A 7 10.52 6.41 -5.86
C SER A 7 9.00 6.51 -5.73
N TYR A 8 8.23 5.79 -6.56
CA TYR A 8 6.77 5.89 -6.56
C TYR A 8 6.17 5.36 -5.26
N GLN A 9 6.57 4.14 -4.88
CA GLN A 9 6.07 3.47 -3.68
C GLN A 9 6.35 4.29 -2.42
N ASP A 10 7.58 4.76 -2.23
CA ASP A 10 7.95 5.58 -1.07
C ASP A 10 7.18 6.90 -1.03
N THR A 11 6.93 7.52 -2.20
CA THR A 11 6.11 8.74 -2.29
C THR A 11 4.69 8.49 -1.83
N LYS A 12 4.08 7.38 -2.29
CA LYS A 12 2.71 7.01 -1.90
C LYS A 12 2.58 6.63 -0.43
N ILE A 13 3.57 5.92 0.12
CA ILE A 13 3.63 5.63 1.56
C ILE A 13 3.70 6.95 2.36
N LYS A 14 4.52 7.92 1.94
CA LYS A 14 4.62 9.23 2.61
C LYS A 14 3.32 10.04 2.51
N GLU A 15 2.66 10.04 1.36
CA GLU A 15 1.35 10.70 1.18
C GLU A 15 0.31 10.10 2.11
N MET A 16 0.20 8.77 2.18
CA MET A 16 -0.76 8.08 3.05
C MET A 16 -0.49 8.36 4.53
N LYS A 17 0.79 8.37 4.95
CA LYS A 17 1.16 8.74 6.33
C LYS A 17 0.74 10.17 6.70
N ARG A 18 0.76 11.12 5.76
CA ARG A 18 0.26 12.49 5.99
C ARG A 18 -1.25 12.57 6.16
N LEU A 19 -1.98 11.54 5.74
CA LEU A 19 -3.44 11.43 5.85
C LEU A 19 -3.85 10.55 7.04
N ASP A 20 -2.96 10.34 8.02
CA ASP A 20 -3.16 9.49 9.20
C ASP A 20 -3.37 7.99 8.90
N TRP A 21 -2.89 7.52 7.74
CA TRP A 21 -2.79 6.08 7.48
C TRP A 21 -1.50 5.52 8.08
N TYR A 22 -1.55 4.28 8.55
CA TYR A 22 -0.43 3.62 9.21
C TYR A 22 -0.02 2.31 8.52
N VAL A 23 1.28 2.04 8.45
CA VAL A 23 1.83 0.82 7.84
C VAL A 23 1.58 -0.35 8.79
N VAL A 24 0.93 -1.40 8.30
CA VAL A 24 0.60 -2.59 9.12
C VAL A 24 1.52 -3.76 8.82
N GLY A 25 2.20 -3.74 7.67
CA GLY A 25 3.23 -4.72 7.34
C GLY A 25 3.36 -4.92 5.84
N LYS A 26 4.02 -6.02 5.47
CA LYS A 26 4.14 -6.48 4.09
C LYS A 26 3.18 -7.65 3.89
N ARG A 27 2.35 -7.63 2.85
CA ARG A 27 1.33 -8.67 2.63
C ARG A 27 1.15 -8.89 1.13
N ASN A 28 1.31 -10.14 0.71
CA ASN A 28 1.15 -10.51 -0.68
C ASN A 28 -0.32 -10.81 -0.95
N LEU A 29 -0.94 -10.10 -1.91
CA LEU A 29 -2.19 -10.57 -2.49
C LEU A 29 -1.88 -11.68 -3.48
N SER A 30 -2.32 -12.88 -3.17
CA SER A 30 -2.29 -14.01 -4.09
C SER A 30 -3.21 -13.73 -5.28
N GLY A 31 -2.64 -13.68 -6.48
CA GLY A 31 -3.37 -13.54 -7.74
C GLY A 31 -2.44 -13.70 -8.95
N PRO A 32 -2.92 -14.27 -10.07
CA PRO A 32 -2.10 -14.49 -11.25
C PRO A 32 -1.61 -13.14 -11.81
N GLY A 33 -0.29 -13.06 -12.11
CA GLY A 33 0.34 -11.88 -12.72
C GLY A 33 0.62 -10.71 -11.78
N ARG A 34 0.34 -10.82 -10.47
CA ARG A 34 0.62 -9.74 -9.51
C ARG A 34 1.98 -9.95 -8.85
N ALA A 35 2.88 -8.98 -9.04
CA ALA A 35 4.08 -8.87 -8.21
C ALA A 35 3.64 -8.70 -6.74
N PRO A 36 4.34 -9.25 -5.75
CA PRO A 36 3.94 -9.12 -4.35
C PRO A 36 3.79 -7.65 -3.91
N GLY A 37 2.69 -7.35 -3.23
CA GLY A 37 2.45 -6.04 -2.63
C GLY A 37 3.36 -5.89 -1.42
N GLU A 38 4.43 -5.12 -1.55
CA GLU A 38 5.41 -5.05 -0.47
C GLU A 38 4.94 -4.26 0.74
N PHE A 39 3.88 -3.43 0.65
CA PHE A 39 3.39 -2.66 1.80
C PHE A 39 1.87 -2.59 1.85
N VAL A 40 1.33 -2.96 3.01
CA VAL A 40 -0.06 -2.73 3.38
C VAL A 40 -0.13 -1.58 4.38
N ILE A 41 -0.90 -0.58 4.01
CA ILE A 41 -1.18 0.60 4.84
C ILE A 41 -2.68 0.60 5.12
N LYS A 42 -3.06 0.88 6.38
CA LYS A 42 -4.46 0.95 6.78
C LYS A 42 -4.86 2.34 7.21
N LEU A 43 -6.11 2.70 6.90
CA LEU A 43 -6.84 3.77 7.54
C LEU A 43 -7.93 3.13 8.39
N THR A 44 -8.02 3.51 9.65
CA THR A 44 -9.11 3.08 10.54
C THR A 44 -9.86 4.31 11.03
N ASN A 45 -11.14 4.38 10.68
CA ASN A 45 -12.08 5.31 11.27
C ASN A 45 -12.95 4.53 12.28
N SER A 46 -13.74 5.21 13.11
CA SER A 46 -14.48 4.74 14.29
C SER A 46 -15.31 3.45 14.14
N SER A 47 -15.50 2.95 12.92
CA SER A 47 -16.24 1.72 12.61
C SER A 47 -15.79 0.98 11.34
N LYS A 48 -14.80 1.49 10.59
CA LYS A 48 -14.40 0.93 9.29
C LYS A 48 -12.90 0.99 9.10
N THR A 49 -12.34 -0.08 8.58
CA THR A 49 -10.93 -0.15 8.19
C THR A 49 -10.83 -0.32 6.68
N LEU A 50 -9.98 0.49 6.06
CA LEU A 50 -9.66 0.41 4.65
C LEU A 50 -8.18 0.01 4.53
N GLU A 51 -7.89 -1.04 3.76
CA GLU A 51 -6.52 -1.46 3.46
C GLU A 51 -6.12 -0.95 2.07
N ALA A 52 -4.96 -0.30 1.97
CA ALA A 52 -4.31 0.02 0.72
C ALA A 52 -3.06 -0.85 0.55
N TYR A 53 -2.98 -1.53 -0.59
CA TYR A 53 -1.84 -2.34 -1.01
C TYR A 53 -1.03 -1.50 -2.00
N VAL A 54 0.17 -1.09 -1.60
CA VAL A 54 1.03 -0.21 -2.39
C VAL A 54 2.06 -1.05 -3.14
N TYR A 55 1.87 -1.17 -4.44
CA TYR A 55 2.80 -1.82 -5.37
C TYR A 55 3.77 -0.80 -5.95
N PRO A 56 4.86 -1.26 -6.57
CA PRO A 56 5.83 -0.33 -7.13
C PRO A 56 5.30 0.55 -8.28
N ALA A 57 4.18 0.20 -8.91
CA ALA A 57 3.56 0.96 -10.01
C ALA A 57 2.07 1.29 -9.81
N GLU A 58 1.42 0.79 -8.76
CA GLU A 58 -0.03 0.95 -8.55
C GLU A 58 -0.43 0.87 -7.07
N ILE A 59 -1.66 1.28 -6.76
CA ILE A 59 -2.26 1.14 -5.43
C ILE A 59 -3.62 0.47 -5.58
N LEU A 60 -3.87 -0.57 -4.79
CA LEU A 60 -5.16 -1.23 -4.71
C LEU A 60 -5.80 -0.98 -3.35
N TYR A 61 -7.09 -0.66 -3.34
CA TYR A 61 -7.87 -0.42 -2.13
C TYR A 61 -8.84 -1.57 -1.87
N PHE A 62 -8.84 -2.11 -0.67
CA PHE A 62 -9.73 -3.17 -0.24
C PHE A 62 -10.41 -2.79 1.09
N PRO A 63 -11.73 -3.02 1.23
CA PRO A 63 -12.35 -3.01 2.55
C PRO A 63 -11.69 -4.10 3.41
N ALA A 64 -11.33 -3.77 4.66
CA ALA A 64 -10.74 -4.72 5.60
C ALA A 64 -11.80 -5.58 6.29
#